data_AF-A0A354B3B7-F1
#
_entry.id   AF-A0A354B3B7-F1
#
_cell.length_a   1.000
_cell.length_b   1.000
_cell.length_c   1.000
_cell.angle_alpha   90.00
_cell.angle_beta   90.00
_cell.angle_gamma   90.00
#
_symmetry.space_group_name_H-M   'P 1'
#
loop_
_entity.id
_entity.type
_entity.pdbx_description
1 polymer ?
#
loop_
_entity_poly.entity_id
_entity_poly.type
_entity_poly.pdbx_seq_one_letter_code
_entity_poly.pdbx_strand_id
1 'polypeptide(L)' 'QYRTGGEFHLNSPEMAKALHAAVKAGPGYDHFSTYKTLLEHRPVTSLRDLLQLKPAAKPLPIEQVESVESICARFCTGGM' A
#
# COMPACT_ATOMS: atom_id res chain seq x y z
N GLN A 1 1.95 19.65 7.71
CA GLN A 1 1.03 19.99 6.61
C GLN A 1 1.83 19.94 5.33
N TYR A 2 1.32 19.26 4.29
CA TYR A 2 2.02 19.11 3.02
C TYR A 2 2.34 20.48 2.38
N ARG A 3 3.53 20.62 1.81
CA ARG A 3 3.95 21.80 1.05
C ARG A 3 4.76 21.35 -0.16
N THR A 4 4.49 21.93 -1.33
CA THR A 4 5.27 21.69 -2.54
C THR A 4 6.73 22.11 -2.32
N GLY A 5 7.68 21.20 -2.55
CA GLY A 5 9.11 21.42 -2.32
C GLY A 5 9.56 21.40 -0.85
N GLY A 6 8.66 21.08 0.09
CA GLY A 6 8.99 20.90 1.50
C GLY A 6 9.32 19.45 1.87
N GLU A 7 9.33 19.18 3.19
CA GLU A 7 9.53 17.84 3.73
C GLU A 7 8.53 16.81 3.16
N PHE A 8 9.00 15.59 2.97
CA PHE A 8 8.18 14.51 2.45
C PHE A 8 7.01 14.18 3.38
N HIS A 9 5.81 14.01 2.81
CA HIS A 9 4.62 13.57 3.54
C HIS A 9 4.00 12.36 2.82
N LEU A 10 3.76 11.28 3.56
CA LEU A 10 3.06 10.09 3.05
C LEU A 10 1.67 10.44 2.50
N ASN A 11 0.95 11.31 3.21
CA ASN A 11 -0.35 11.80 2.78
C ASN A 11 -0.19 13.11 2.01
N SER A 12 -0.29 13.06 0.68
CA SER A 12 -0.25 14.22 -0.22
C SER A 12 -1.51 14.28 -1.11
N PRO A 13 -1.84 15.44 -1.70
CA PRO A 13 -2.95 15.57 -2.63
C PRO A 13 -2.83 14.65 -3.86
N GLU A 14 -1.61 14.41 -4.34
CA GLU A 14 -1.33 13.52 -5.47
C GLU A 14 -1.64 12.06 -5.11
N MET A 15 -1.19 11.62 -3.93
CA MET A 15 -1.46 10.26 -3.42
C MET A 15 -2.96 10.03 -3.26
N ALA A 16 -3.68 10.98 -2.64
CA ALA A 16 -5.13 10.86 -2.46
C ALA A 16 -5.87 10.73 -3.80
N LYS A 17 -5.52 11.55 -4.80
CA LYS A 17 -6.13 11.48 -6.14
C LYS A 17 -5.87 10.14 -6.82
N ALA A 18 -4.64 9.63 -6.76
CA ALA A 18 -4.29 8.33 -7.33
C ALA A 18 -5.07 7.19 -6.69
N LEU A 19 -5.18 7.20 -5.35
CA LEU A 19 -5.96 6.19 -4.61
C LEU A 19 -7.46 6.25 -4.96
N HIS A 20 -8.06 7.44 -5.02
CA HIS A 20 -9.46 7.58 -5.43
C HIS A 20 -9.71 7.11 -6.87
N ALA A 21 -8.79 7.40 -7.80
CA ALA A 21 -8.89 6.93 -9.18
C ALA A 21 -8.82 5.40 -9.26
N ALA A 22 -7.87 4.78 -8.54
CA ALA A 22 -7.73 3.33 -8.47
C ALA A 22 -9.00 2.67 -7.92
N VAL A 23 -9.50 3.14 -6.77
CA VAL A 23 -10.74 2.62 -6.16
C VAL A 23 -11.93 2.74 -7.12
N LYS A 24 -12.06 3.87 -7.84
CA LYS A 24 -13.13 4.08 -8.83
C LYS A 24 -13.03 3.14 -10.03
N ALA A 25 -11.82 2.78 -10.46
CA ALA A 25 -11.61 1.89 -11.59
C ALA A 25 -12.07 0.45 -11.30
N GLY A 26 -12.03 0.01 -10.04
CA GLY A 26 -12.61 -1.24 -9.59
C GLY A 26 -11.81 -2.49 -10.03
N PRO A 27 -12.48 -3.66 -10.11
CA PRO A 27 -11.85 -4.93 -10.50
C PRO A 27 -11.29 -4.89 -11.92
N GLY A 28 -10.08 -5.43 -12.12
CA GLY A 28 -9.39 -5.45 -13.42
C GLY A 28 -8.41 -4.29 -13.64
N TYR A 29 -8.39 -3.29 -12.75
CA TYR A 29 -7.33 -2.30 -12.70
C TYR A 29 -6.06 -2.86 -12.05
N ASP A 30 -4.90 -2.43 -12.53
CA ASP A 30 -3.61 -2.82 -11.93
C ASP A 30 -3.30 -1.97 -10.69
N HIS A 31 -3.99 -2.32 -9.59
CA HIS A 31 -3.82 -1.69 -8.29
C HIS A 31 -2.40 -1.84 -7.75
N PHE A 32 -1.74 -2.97 -8.04
CA PHE A 32 -0.43 -3.28 -7.49
C PHE A 32 0.66 -2.40 -8.12
N SER A 33 0.67 -2.23 -9.44
CA SER A 33 1.62 -1.32 -10.09
C SER A 33 1.43 0.12 -9.60
N THR A 34 0.19 0.56 -9.44
CA THR A 34 -0.10 1.90 -8.89
C THR A 34 0.44 2.06 -7.47
N TYR A 35 0.18 1.08 -6.60
CA TYR A 35 0.73 1.05 -5.25
C TYR A 35 2.27 1.11 -5.26
N LYS A 36 2.91 0.32 -6.13
CA LYS A 36 4.37 0.29 -6.25
C LYS A 36 4.91 1.65 -6.66
N THR A 37 4.36 2.27 -7.70
CA THR A 37 4.77 3.61 -8.16
C THR A 37 4.60 4.67 -7.07
N LEU A 38 3.54 4.60 -6.26
CA LEU A 38 3.33 5.53 -5.14
C LEU A 38 4.35 5.36 -4.00
N LEU A 39 5.00 4.20 -3.91
CA LEU A 39 6.06 3.91 -2.94
C LEU A 39 7.46 4.05 -3.51
N GLU A 40 7.62 3.90 -4.82
CA GLU A 40 8.90 4.03 -5.50
C GLU A 40 9.48 5.43 -5.24
N HIS A 41 10.76 5.47 -4.90
CA HIS A 41 11.55 6.69 -4.64
C HIS A 41 11.20 7.51 -3.40
N ARG A 42 10.30 7.05 -2.50
CA ARG A 42 10.13 7.75 -1.22
C ARG A 42 11.36 7.59 -0.32
N PRO A 43 11.73 8.62 0.47
CA PRO A 43 12.77 8.47 1.49
C PRO A 43 12.32 7.53 2.60
N VAL A 44 13.27 7.03 3.40
CA VAL A 44 12.96 6.35 4.66
C VAL A 44 12.10 7.27 5.52
N THR A 45 10.86 6.87 5.79
CA THR A 45 9.85 7.71 6.47
C THR A 45 9.43 7.11 7.81
N SER A 46 9.59 5.79 7.98
CA SER A 46 9.19 5.06 9.19
C SER A 46 10.16 3.93 9.51
N LEU A 47 10.18 3.47 10.76
CA LEU A 47 11.11 2.42 11.22
C LEU A 47 11.01 1.13 10.39
N ARG A 48 9.81 0.74 9.95
CA ARG A 48 9.61 -0.44 9.11
C ARG A 48 10.30 -0.35 7.74
N ASP A 49 10.63 0.86 7.28
CA ASP A 49 11.33 1.06 6.00
C ASP A 49 12.81 0.67 6.10
N LEU A 50 13.34 0.58 7.33
CA LEU A 50 14.69 0.11 7.63
C LEU A 50 14.76 -1.41 7.77
N LEU A 51 13.63 -2.10 7.68
CA LEU A 51 13.53 -3.54 7.86
C LEU A 51 13.32 -4.22 6.51
N GLN A 52 13.89 -5.43 6.38
CA GLN A 52 13.66 -6.29 5.23
C GLN A 52 13.04 -7.62 5.69
N LEU A 53 12.07 -8.11 4.93
CA LEU A 53 11.53 -9.45 5.14
C LEU A 53 12.55 -10.47 4.67
N LYS A 54 12.88 -11.44 5.53
CA LYS A 54 13.66 -12.61 5.13
C LYS A 54 12.71 -13.62 4.46
N PRO A 55 12.84 -13.88 3.16
CA PRO A 55 11.94 -14.81 2.49
C PRO A 55 12.08 -16.23 3.04
N ALA A 56 10.97 -16.98 3.01
CA ALA A 56 11.02 -18.41 3.27
C ALA A 56 11.83 -19.13 2.18
N ALA A 57 12.53 -20.20 2.55
CA ALA A 57 13.34 -20.97 1.60
C ALA A 57 12.50 -21.60 0.47
N LYS A 58 11.23 -21.90 0.74
CA LYS A 58 10.27 -22.43 -0.25
C LYS A 58 9.00 -21.56 -0.22
N PRO A 59 8.65 -20.90 -1.35
CA PRO A 59 7.38 -20.17 -1.46
C PRO A 59 6.17 -21.10 -1.34
N LEU A 60 5.09 -20.55 -0.79
CA LEU A 60 3.80 -21.23 -0.71
C LEU A 60 2.94 -20.90 -1.94
N PRO A 61 2.25 -21.87 -2.56
CA PRO A 61 1.25 -21.57 -3.60
C PRO A 61 0.15 -20.64 -3.08
N ILE A 62 -0.32 -19.73 -3.92
CA ILE A 62 -1.31 -18.71 -3.52
C ILE A 62 -2.65 -19.34 -3.11
N GLU A 63 -2.98 -20.50 -3.69
CA GLU A 63 -4.20 -21.26 -3.40
C GLU A 63 -4.20 -21.85 -1.98
N GLN A 64 -3.05 -21.89 -1.32
CA GLN A 64 -2.90 -22.32 0.07
C GLN A 64 -2.86 -21.14 1.05
N VAL A 65 -2.87 -19.90 0.56
CA VAL A 65 -3.02 -18.71 1.40
C VAL A 65 -4.50 -18.53 1.74
N GLU A 66 -4.78 -17.98 2.92
CA GLU A 66 -6.14 -17.66 3.34
C GLU A 66 -6.86 -16.73 2.33
N SER A 67 -8.19 -16.83 2.28
CA SER A 67 -8.99 -16.07 1.32
C SER A 67 -9.00 -14.57 1.61
N VAL A 68 -9.34 -13.76 0.59
CA VAL A 68 -9.46 -12.31 0.74
C VAL A 68 -10.48 -11.94 1.81
N GLU A 69 -11.60 -12.67 1.88
CA GLU A 69 -12.65 -12.46 2.89
C GLU A 69 -12.11 -12.67 4.31
N SER A 70 -11.28 -13.71 4.51
CA SER A 70 -10.66 -14.00 5.81
C SER A 70 -9.66 -12.93 6.23
N ILE A 71 -8.85 -12.43 5.30
CA ILE A 71 -7.90 -11.32 5.54
C ILE A 71 -8.66 -10.04 5.90
N CYS A 72 -9.68 -9.69 5.10
CA CYS A 72 -10.46 -8.46 5.28
C CYS A 72 -11.22 -8.43 6.62
N ALA A 73 -11.55 -9.60 7.19
CA ALA A 73 -12.19 -9.68 8.52
C ALA A 73 -11.30 -9.11 9.65
N ARG A 74 -9.99 -8.97 9.43
CA ARG A 74 -9.05 -8.36 10.40
C ARG A 74 -8.93 -6.84 10.23
N PHE A 75 -9.51 -6.26 9.18
CA PHE A 75 -9.46 -4.81 8.96
C PHE A 75 -10.58 -4.12 9.75
N CYS A 76 -10.22 -3.02 10.40
CA CYS A 76 -11.15 -2.19 11.16
C CYS A 76 -10.98 -0.73 10.71
N THR A 77 -12.08 -0.03 10.47
CA THR A 77 -12.05 1.38 10.04
C THR A 77 -11.76 2.35 11.18
N GLY A 78 -11.76 1.87 12.42
CA GLY A 78 -11.73 2.72 13.61
C GLY A 78 -13.03 3.51 13.80
N GLY A 79 -13.19 4.12 14.97
CA GLY A 79 -14.22 5.15 15.20
C GLY A 79 -13.68 6.51 14.76
N MET A 80 -14.40 7.19 13.86
CA MET A 80 -14.02 8.48 13.29
C MET A 80 -14.90 9.59 13.81
#